data_AF-A0A0K8Q9I9-F1
#
_entry.id   AF-A0A0K8Q9I9-F1
#
_cell.length_a   1.000
_cell.length_b   1.000
_cell.length_c   1.000
_cell.angle_alpha   90.00
_cell.angle_beta   90.00
_cell.angle_gamma   90.00
#
_symmetry.space_group_name_H-M   'P 1'
#
loop_
_entity.id
_entity.type
_entity.pdbx_description
1 polymer ?
#
loop_
_entity_poly.entity_id
_entity_poly.type
_entity_poly.pdbx_seq_one_letter_code
_entity_poly.pdbx_strand_id
1 'polypeptide(L)'
;MLILSAMRHAVVEEIIVVGYLLDRFGKFGWSTPLAIFLSAMLRGSYHLYQGFGPFIGNAVMGVVFAWIYTKTRRVMPLVIAHAILDIVAFVGFSLFGKAMGLG
;
A
#
# COMPACT_ATOMS: atom_id res chain seq x y z
N MET A 1 14.67 7.44 -13.58
CA MET A 1 14.78 7.44 -12.11
C MET A 1 13.44 7.15 -11.41
N LEU A 2 12.33 7.79 -11.80
CA LEU A 2 11.03 7.63 -11.10
C LEU A 2 10.44 6.21 -11.13
N ILE A 3 10.51 5.49 -12.27
CA ILE A 3 9.99 4.13 -12.40
C ILE A 3 10.72 3.15 -11.45
N LEU A 4 12.06 3.24 -11.39
CA LEU A 4 12.88 2.45 -10.47
C LEU A 4 12.56 2.76 -9.00
N SER A 5 12.26 4.03 -8.70
CA SER A 5 11.81 4.44 -7.36
C SER A 5 10.46 3.81 -7.02
N ALA A 6 9.46 3.92 -7.89
CA ALA A 6 8.13 3.34 -7.70
C ALA A 6 8.20 1.81 -7.52
N MET A 7 9.02 1.12 -8.32
CA MET A 7 9.27 -0.31 -8.14
C MET A 7 9.90 -0.61 -6.78
N ARG A 8 10.89 0.17 -6.34
CA ARG A 8 11.52 -0.01 -5.02
C ARG A 8 10.50 0.18 -3.89
N HIS A 9 9.67 1.22 -3.95
CA HIS A 9 8.61 1.46 -2.96
C HIS A 9 7.63 0.30 -2.91
N ALA A 10 7.08 -0.09 -4.07
CA ALA A 10 6.16 -1.21 -4.17
C ALA A 10 6.76 -2.52 -3.62
N VAL A 11 8.02 -2.84 -3.96
CA VAL A 11 8.69 -4.04 -3.46
C VAL A 11 8.82 -3.99 -1.93
N VAL A 12 9.34 -2.90 -1.38
CA VAL A 12 9.59 -2.77 0.06
C VAL A 12 8.28 -2.82 0.84
N GLU A 13 7.30 -2.03 0.42
CA GLU A 13 6.04 -1.93 1.14
C GLU A 13 5.25 -3.23 1.09
N GLU A 14 5.11 -3.88 -0.08
CA GLU A 14 4.34 -5.12 -0.16
C GLU A 14 5.02 -6.31 0.51
N ILE A 15 6.35 -6.41 0.43
CA ILE A 15 7.06 -7.51 1.09
C ILE A 15 6.98 -7.37 2.61
N ILE A 16 7.20 -6.17 3.15
CA ILE A 16 7.24 -5.97 4.60
C ILE A 16 5.83 -5.86 5.16
N VAL A 17 5.05 -4.89 4.67
CA VAL A 17 3.79 -4.48 5.31
C VAL A 17 2.69 -5.51 5.06
N VAL A 18 2.70 -6.19 3.91
CA VAL A 18 1.72 -7.23 3.60
C VAL A 18 2.30 -8.62 3.83
N GLY A 19 3.35 -9.00 3.10
CA GLY A 19 3.88 -10.37 3.12
C GLY A 19 4.38 -10.81 4.50
N TYR A 20 5.37 -10.10 5.03
CA TYR A 20 6.02 -10.43 6.29
C TYR A 20 5.07 -10.28 7.49
N LEU A 21 4.33 -9.17 7.60
CA LEU A 21 3.46 -8.95 8.76
C LEU A 21 2.30 -9.94 8.83
N LEU A 22 1.61 -10.23 7.71
CA LEU A 22 0.50 -11.19 7.75
C LEU A 22 1.00 -12.61 8.04
N ASP A 23 2.15 -13.00 7.50
CA ASP A 23 2.79 -14.28 7.86
C ASP A 23 3.12 -14.33 9.36
N ARG A 24 3.72 -13.25 9.90
CA ARG A 24 4.13 -13.21 11.30
C ARG A 24 2.96 -13.20 12.27
N PHE A 25 1.93 -12.40 11.99
CA PHE A 25 0.69 -12.40 12.78
C PHE A 25 -0.02 -13.76 12.73
N GLY A 26 -0.02 -14.43 11.57
CA GLY A 26 -0.51 -15.79 11.44
C GLY A 26 0.26 -16.78 12.34
N LYS A 27 1.59 -16.67 12.39
CA LYS A 27 2.44 -17.49 13.28
C LYS A 27 2.23 -17.20 14.77
N PHE A 28 1.77 -16.00 15.12
CA PHE A 28 1.37 -15.66 16.48
C PHE A 28 -0.07 -16.05 16.83
N GLY A 29 -0.81 -16.64 15.89
CA GLY A 29 -2.20 -17.06 16.10
C GLY A 29 -3.20 -15.90 16.12
N TRP A 30 -2.84 -14.73 15.60
CA TRP A 30 -3.74 -13.58 15.56
C TRP A 30 -4.86 -13.79 14.53
N SER A 31 -6.03 -13.22 14.78
CA SER A 31 -7.16 -13.33 13.86
C SER A 31 -6.85 -12.61 12.54
N THR A 32 -7.30 -13.18 11.42
CA THR A 32 -7.07 -12.60 10.09
C THR A 32 -7.60 -11.16 9.96
N PRO A 33 -8.80 -10.81 10.47
CA PRO A 33 -9.28 -9.42 10.40
C PRO A 33 -8.38 -8.44 11.17
N LEU A 34 -7.88 -8.84 12.35
CA LEU A 34 -6.97 -8.00 13.14
C LEU A 34 -5.63 -7.81 12.41
N ALA A 35 -5.07 -8.87 11.83
CA ALA A 35 -3.83 -8.81 11.05
C ALA A 35 -3.95 -7.86 9.84
N ILE A 36 -5.08 -7.93 9.11
CA ILE A 36 -5.38 -7.02 8.00
C ILE A 36 -5.47 -5.58 8.50
N PHE A 37 -6.24 -5.34 9.57
CA PHE A 37 -6.43 -4.00 10.12
C PHE A 37 -5.09 -3.36 10.53
N LEU A 38 -4.25 -4.08 11.28
CA LEU A 38 -2.97 -3.57 11.74
C LEU A 38 -1.98 -3.33 10.60
N SER A 39 -1.93 -4.23 9.61
CA SER A 39 -1.14 -4.04 8.39
C SER A 39 -1.57 -2.78 7.62
N ALA A 40 -2.88 -2.60 7.44
CA ALA A 40 -3.44 -1.43 6.74
C ALA A 40 -3.23 -0.12 7.51
N MET A 41 -3.39 -0.12 8.83
CA MET A 41 -3.14 1.06 9.66
C MET A 41 -1.66 1.43 9.71
N LEU A 42 -0.76 0.43 9.77
CA LEU A 42 0.67 0.67 9.66
C LEU A 42 0.98 1.35 8.32
N ARG A 43 0.44 0.81 7.21
CA ARG A 43 0.56 1.43 5.88
C ARG A 43 0.13 2.89 5.89
N GLY A 44 -1.11 3.15 6.27
CA GLY A 44 -1.62 4.51 6.32
C GLY A 44 -0.73 5.42 7.16
N SER A 45 -0.30 4.96 8.35
CA SER A 45 0.41 5.79 9.32
C SER A 45 1.70 6.42 8.76
N TYR A 46 2.50 5.69 7.98
CA TYR A 46 3.71 6.26 7.39
C TYR A 46 3.42 7.10 6.13
N HIS A 47 2.17 7.27 5.72
CA HIS A 47 1.75 8.23 4.69
C HIS A 47 1.07 9.48 5.27
N LEU A 48 0.88 9.58 6.60
CA LEU A 48 0.37 10.80 7.22
C LEU A 48 1.23 12.03 6.93
N TYR A 49 2.54 11.86 6.69
CA TYR A 49 3.43 12.97 6.32
C TYR A 49 3.05 13.61 4.97
N GLN A 50 2.33 12.89 4.11
CA GLN A 50 1.80 13.41 2.85
C GLN A 50 0.42 14.09 3.02
N GLY A 51 -0.19 13.97 4.21
CA GLY A 51 -1.50 14.52 4.56
C GLY A 51 -2.56 13.46 4.84
N PHE A 52 -3.75 13.92 5.25
CA PHE A 52 -4.86 13.04 5.64
C PHE A 52 -5.45 12.26 4.46
N GLY A 53 -5.52 12.87 3.27
CA GLY A 53 -6.00 12.19 2.05
C GLY A 53 -5.16 10.96 1.69
N PRO A 54 -3.83 11.09 1.51
CA PRO A 54 -2.94 9.96 1.28
C PRO A 54 -2.96 8.89 2.38
N PHE A 55 -3.12 9.29 3.65
CA PHE A 55 -3.33 8.33 4.75
C PHE A 55 -4.54 7.43 4.50
N ILE A 56 -5.71 8.02 4.18
CA ILE A 56 -6.94 7.26 3.94
C ILE A 56 -6.80 6.36 2.70
N GLY A 57 -6.28 6.91 1.60
CA GLY A 57 -6.09 6.14 0.35
C GLY A 57 -5.20 4.90 0.57
N ASN A 58 -4.10 5.07 1.29
CA ASN A 58 -3.19 3.98 1.59
C ASN A 58 -3.71 2.99 2.63
N ALA A 59 -4.48 3.45 3.62
CA ALA A 59 -5.16 2.54 4.54
C ALA A 59 -6.15 1.64 3.79
N VAL A 60 -6.96 2.21 2.89
CA VAL A 60 -7.91 1.45 2.06
C VAL A 60 -7.17 0.46 1.15
N MET A 61 -6.11 0.91 0.46
CA MET A 61 -5.28 0.03 -0.36
C MET A 61 -4.69 -1.12 0.47
N GLY A 62 -4.18 -0.82 1.66
CA GLY A 62 -3.64 -1.79 2.59
C GLY A 62 -4.65 -2.88 2.97
N VAL A 63 -5.91 -2.51 3.24
CA VAL A 63 -6.98 -3.48 3.52
C VAL A 63 -7.20 -4.40 2.32
N VAL A 64 -7.33 -3.84 1.12
CA VAL A 64 -7.58 -4.62 -0.11
C VAL A 64 -6.43 -5.58 -0.39
N PHE A 65 -5.19 -5.10 -0.31
CA PHE A 65 -4.00 -5.87 -0.64
C PHE A 65 -3.76 -6.98 0.39
N ALA A 66 -3.88 -6.66 1.68
CA ALA A 66 -3.80 -7.66 2.75
C ALA A 66 -4.89 -8.72 2.61
N TRP A 67 -6.13 -8.34 2.28
CA TRP A 67 -7.19 -9.29 2.02
C TRP A 67 -6.88 -10.21 0.82
N ILE A 68 -6.44 -9.67 -0.31
CA ILE A 68 -6.01 -10.48 -1.48
C ILE A 68 -4.86 -11.41 -1.12
N TYR A 69 -3.88 -10.93 -0.35
CA TYR A 69 -2.76 -11.75 0.11
C TYR A 69 -3.23 -12.94 0.95
N THR A 70 -4.24 -12.77 1.81
CA THR A 70 -4.75 -13.90 2.63
C THR A 70 -5.27 -15.06 1.78
N LYS A 71 -5.80 -14.76 0.59
CA LYS A 71 -6.35 -15.73 -0.38
C LYS A 71 -5.30 -16.31 -1.31
N THR A 72 -4.36 -15.48 -1.76
CA THR A 72 -3.41 -15.86 -2.83
C THR A 72 -2.05 -16.30 -2.29
N ARG A 73 -1.63 -15.76 -1.14
CA ARG A 73 -0.29 -15.89 -0.56
C ARG A 73 0.84 -15.52 -1.53
N ARG A 74 0.56 -14.65 -2.50
CA ARG A 74 1.52 -14.20 -3.53
C ARG A 74 1.69 -12.68 -3.42
N VAL A 75 2.91 -12.23 -3.16
CA VAL A 75 3.22 -10.80 -3.00
C VAL A 75 3.49 -10.09 -4.33
N MET A 76 4.05 -10.78 -5.33
CA MET A 76 4.46 -10.16 -6.59
C MET A 76 3.31 -9.50 -7.37
N PRO A 77 2.09 -10.08 -7.47
CA PRO A 77 0.97 -9.39 -8.10
C PRO A 77 0.61 -8.07 -7.42
N LEU A 78 0.75 -8.00 -6.09
CA LEU A 78 0.51 -6.79 -5.30
C LEU A 78 1.58 -5.73 -5.58
N VAL A 79 2.86 -6.14 -5.65
CA VAL A 79 3.97 -5.24 -6.01
C VAL A 79 3.71 -4.60 -7.38
N ILE A 80 3.29 -5.39 -8.37
CA ILE A 80 2.99 -4.88 -9.71
C ILE A 80 1.82 -3.91 -9.67
N ALA A 81 0.73 -4.26 -8.96
CA ALA A 81 -0.43 -3.39 -8.82
C ALA A 81 -0.09 -2.06 -8.14
N HIS A 82 0.71 -2.09 -7.07
CA HIS A 82 1.16 -0.89 -6.37
C HIS A 82 2.03 -0.02 -7.27
N ALA A 83 3.02 -0.59 -7.97
CA ALA A 83 3.86 0.17 -8.88
C ALA A 83 3.04 0.85 -9.98
N ILE A 84 1.99 0.19 -10.49
CA ILE A 84 1.06 0.79 -11.47
C ILE A 84 0.26 1.94 -10.83
N LEU A 85 -0.26 1.75 -9.61
CA LEU A 85 -1.00 2.79 -8.88
C LEU A 85 -0.13 4.03 -8.65
N ASP A 86 1.13 3.85 -8.25
CA ASP A 86 2.10 4.95 -8.10
C ASP A 86 2.28 5.72 -9.40
N ILE A 87 2.53 5.01 -10.51
CA ILE A 87 2.70 5.63 -11.83
C ILE A 87 1.45 6.42 -12.22
N VAL A 88 0.26 5.84 -12.05
CA VAL A 88 -1.01 6.50 -12.38
C VAL A 88 -1.26 7.70 -11.46
N ALA A 89 -0.98 7.58 -10.16
CA ALA A 89 -1.13 8.67 -9.20
C ALA A 89 -0.20 9.85 -9.54
N PHE A 90 1.07 9.57 -9.88
CA PHE A 90 2.01 10.62 -10.30
C PHE A 90 1.57 11.32 -11.59
N VAL A 91 1.08 10.56 -12.58
CA VAL A 91 0.58 11.13 -13.84
C VAL A 91 -0.72 11.91 -13.61
N GLY A 92 -1.68 11.33 -12.90
CA GLY A 92 -2.97 11.96 -12.60
C GLY A 92 -2.82 13.24 -11.79
N PHE A 93 -1.94 13.26 -10.79
CA PHE A 93 -1.64 14.48 -10.02
C PHE A 93 -0.97 15.55 -10.88
N SER A 94 -0.06 15.16 -11.80
CA SER A 94 0.59 16.11 -12.71
C SER A 94 -0.38 16.79 -13.70
N LEU A 95 -1.45 16.08 -14.10
CA LEU A 95 -2.43 16.56 -15.08
C LEU A 95 -3.60 17.32 -14.42
N PHE A 96 -4.05 16.88 -13.25
CA PHE A 96 -5.28 17.40 -12.62
C PHE A 96 -5.05 18.09 -11.27
N GLY A 97 -3.88 17.94 -10.63
CA GLY A 97 -3.57 18.56 -9.33
C GLY A 97 -3.68 20.09 -9.36
N LYS A 98 -3.14 20.72 -10.42
CA LYS A 98 -3.29 22.18 -10.63
C LYS A 98 -4.73 22.61 -10.87
N ALA A 99 -5.55 21.79 -11.52
CA ALA A 99 -6.96 22.10 -11.80
C ALA A 99 -7.85 22.02 -10.54
N MET A 100 -7.41 21.27 -9.53
CA MET A 100 -8.11 21.13 -8.24
C MET A 100 -7.52 22.01 -7.12
N GLY A 101 -6.58 22.93 -7.44
CA GLY A 101 -5.98 23.83 -6.46
C GLY A 101 -5.03 23.15 -5.46
N LEU A 102 -4.54 21.95 -5.78
CA LEU A 102 -3.54 21.25 -4.98
C LEU A 102 -2.16 21.52 -5.61
N GLY A 103 -1.50 22.58 -5.14
CA GLY A 103 -0.17 23.01 -5.57
C GLY A 103 0.46 23.96 -4.57
#